data_AF-A0A0Q3GNR9-F1
#
_entry.id   AF-A0A0Q3GNR9-F1
#
_cell.length_a   1.000
_cell.length_b   1.000
_cell.length_c   1.000
_cell.angle_alpha   90.00
_cell.angle_beta   90.00
_cell.angle_gamma   90.00
#
_symmetry.space_group_name_H-M   'P 1'
#
loop_
_entity.id
_entity.type
_entity.pdbx_description
1 polymer ?
#
loop_
_entity_poly.entity_id
_entity_poly.type
_entity_poly.pdbx_seq_one_letter_code
_entity_poly.pdbx_strand_id
1 'polypeptide(L)'
;MLSGFAFPTLPAAQIAEALTKYGIAPVANLRPDDIAKPLPDLLPAVLSRFIALYVDAPGDGGEDAQTQLGFKELEALGNPEHHAEGIRARRLYDESRAFLESIHVKHFTLDDLLHPHPLRVVQLLTALVSFLHHREDKFCLLHPIADQAAQQDEPSMAKIAQKEIGDHQFAKQMDEPIVQQLEAYVTSRIQCSICDH
;
A
#
# COMPACT_ATOMS: atom_id res chain seq x y z
N MET A 1 -9.25 3.04 38.79
CA MET A 1 -9.89 1.84 38.21
C MET A 1 -9.70 1.88 36.70
N LEU A 2 -8.77 1.06 36.19
CA LEU A 2 -8.42 0.97 34.78
C LEU A 2 -9.47 0.10 34.06
N SER A 3 -10.55 0.73 33.59
CA SER A 3 -11.38 0.16 32.52
C SER A 3 -10.62 0.35 31.19
N GLY A 4 -9.47 -0.32 31.06
CA GLY A 4 -8.80 -0.41 29.77
C GLY A 4 -9.59 -1.38 28.92
N PHE A 5 -9.96 -0.98 27.70
CA PHE A 5 -10.43 -1.91 26.67
C PHE A 5 -9.37 -3.00 26.52
N ALA A 6 -9.63 -4.16 27.11
CA ALA A 6 -8.80 -5.34 26.95
C ALA A 6 -9.54 -6.24 25.98
N PHE A 7 -8.92 -6.52 24.84
CA PHE A 7 -9.40 -7.57 23.95
C PHE A 7 -9.46 -8.89 24.74
N PRO A 8 -10.52 -9.69 24.59
CA PRO A 8 -10.57 -11.00 25.22
C PRO A 8 -9.38 -11.83 24.71
N THR A 9 -8.56 -12.33 25.63
CA THR A 9 -7.37 -13.13 25.29
C THR A 9 -7.80 -14.34 24.47
N LEU A 10 -7.34 -14.43 23.22
CA LEU A 10 -7.64 -15.55 22.35
C LEU A 10 -6.80 -16.77 22.75
N PRO A 11 -7.32 -17.99 22.60
CA PRO A 11 -6.54 -19.19 22.81
C PRO A 11 -5.45 -19.29 21.76
N ALA A 12 -4.28 -19.80 22.14
CA ALA A 12 -3.11 -19.93 21.30
C ALA A 12 -3.38 -20.63 19.95
N ALA A 13 -4.29 -21.61 19.93
CA ALA A 13 -4.70 -22.31 18.71
C ALA A 13 -5.40 -21.38 17.70
N GLN A 14 -6.31 -20.52 18.16
CA GLN A 14 -7.00 -19.57 17.30
C GLN A 14 -6.04 -18.50 16.78
N ILE A 15 -5.07 -18.08 17.60
CA ILE A 15 -4.02 -17.14 17.16
C ILE A 15 -3.20 -17.78 16.05
N ALA A 16 -2.69 -19.01 16.23
CA ALA A 16 -1.87 -19.68 15.22
C ALA A 16 -2.62 -19.91 13.89
N GLU A 17 -3.89 -20.33 13.98
CA GLU A 17 -4.76 -20.51 12.81
C GLU A 17 -5.00 -19.17 12.09
N ALA A 18 -5.35 -18.11 12.82
CA ALA A 18 -5.58 -16.80 12.24
C ALA A 18 -4.32 -16.23 11.57
N LEU A 19 -3.15 -16.33 12.23
CA LEU A 19 -1.88 -15.87 11.64
C LEU A 19 -1.59 -16.59 10.31
N THR A 20 -1.93 -17.88 10.23
CA THR A 20 -1.78 -18.66 9.00
C THR A 20 -2.80 -18.26 7.94
N LYS A 21 -4.08 -18.11 8.32
CA LYS A 21 -5.17 -17.66 7.44
C LYS A 21 -4.85 -16.33 6.78
N TYR A 22 -4.31 -15.38 7.54
CA TYR A 22 -3.98 -14.04 7.06
C TYR A 22 -2.57 -13.94 6.43
N GLY A 23 -1.83 -15.05 6.29
CA GLY A 23 -0.52 -15.06 5.63
C GLY A 23 0.59 -14.32 6.39
N ILE A 24 0.38 -13.99 7.66
CA ILE A 24 1.34 -13.30 8.53
C ILE A 24 2.11 -14.24 9.46
N ALA A 25 1.83 -15.55 9.38
CA ALA A 25 2.61 -16.56 10.08
C ALA A 25 4.07 -16.57 9.57
N PRO A 26 5.07 -16.50 10.47
CA PRO A 26 6.47 -16.48 10.06
C PRO A 26 6.98 -17.84 9.57
N VAL A 27 6.34 -18.92 10.01
CA VAL A 27 6.62 -20.31 9.62
C VAL A 27 5.34 -21.01 9.18
N ALA A 28 5.44 -21.91 8.20
CA ALA A 28 4.28 -22.59 7.62
C ALA A 28 3.53 -23.53 8.59
N ASN A 29 4.23 -24.03 9.62
CA ASN A 29 3.69 -24.97 10.60
C ASN A 29 3.67 -24.37 12.02
N LEU A 30 3.18 -23.13 12.15
CA LEU A 30 3.10 -22.46 13.45
C LEU A 30 2.16 -23.23 14.39
N ARG A 31 2.67 -23.73 15.52
CA ARG A 31 1.89 -24.51 16.47
C ARG A 31 1.32 -23.62 17.59
N PRO A 32 0.23 -24.05 18.25
CA PRO A 32 -0.25 -23.37 19.45
C PRO A 32 0.80 -23.28 20.55
N ASP A 33 1.68 -24.28 20.67
CA ASP A 33 2.78 -24.29 21.65
C ASP A 33 3.81 -23.17 21.39
N ASP A 34 4.05 -22.83 20.11
CA ASP A 34 4.95 -21.74 19.72
C ASP A 34 4.37 -20.37 20.08
N ILE A 35 3.04 -20.26 20.24
CA ILE A 35 2.38 -19.05 20.74
C ILE A 35 2.38 -19.01 22.27
N ALA A 36 2.22 -20.16 22.93
CA ALA A 36 2.26 -20.25 24.39
C ALA A 36 3.66 -19.98 24.96
N LYS A 37 4.71 -20.33 24.21
CA LYS A 37 6.12 -20.06 24.50
C LYS A 37 6.76 -19.38 23.28
N PRO A 38 6.49 -18.09 23.06
CA PRO A 38 6.96 -17.38 21.89
C PRO A 38 8.48 -17.29 21.88
N LEU A 39 9.06 -17.63 20.74
CA LEU A 39 10.45 -17.30 20.43
C LEU A 39 10.60 -15.77 20.32
N PRO A 40 11.77 -15.20 20.66
CA PRO A 40 11.99 -13.77 20.60
C PRO A 40 11.68 -13.14 19.24
N ASP A 41 11.96 -13.87 18.16
CA ASP A 41 11.77 -13.39 16.80
C ASP A 41 10.32 -13.50 16.29
N LEU A 42 9.43 -14.16 17.03
CA LEU A 42 8.06 -14.41 16.59
C LEU A 42 7.30 -13.10 16.38
N LEU A 43 7.27 -12.24 17.40
CA LEU A 43 6.51 -10.99 17.36
C LEU A 43 7.06 -10.01 16.31
N PRO A 44 8.38 -9.74 16.24
CA PRO A 44 8.95 -8.92 15.17
C PRO A 44 8.63 -9.45 13.76
N ALA A 45 8.73 -10.76 13.55
CA ALA A 45 8.46 -11.36 12.24
C ALA A 45 6.98 -11.25 11.84
N VAL A 46 6.05 -11.45 12.78
CA VAL A 46 4.61 -11.26 12.53
C VAL A 46 4.30 -9.79 12.22
N LEU A 47 4.82 -8.85 13.02
CA LEU A 47 4.59 -7.42 12.82
C LEU A 47 5.15 -6.93 11.50
N SER A 48 6.35 -7.38 11.12
CA SER A 48 6.96 -7.02 9.83
C SER A 48 6.11 -7.49 8.65
N ARG A 49 5.60 -8.73 8.68
CA ARG A 49 4.68 -9.25 7.65
C ARG A 49 3.35 -8.52 7.65
N PHE A 50 2.82 -8.21 8.84
CA PHE A 50 1.57 -7.49 8.97
C PHE A 50 1.65 -6.09 8.35
N ILE A 51 2.70 -5.32 8.67
CA ILE A 51 2.90 -3.99 8.11
C ILE A 51 3.04 -4.07 6.60
N ALA A 52 3.86 -5.00 6.09
CA ALA A 52 4.05 -5.17 4.65
C ALA A 52 2.77 -5.52 3.87
N LEU A 53 1.82 -6.25 4.48
CA LEU A 53 0.60 -6.71 3.81
C LEU A 53 -0.64 -5.84 4.03
N TYR A 54 -0.73 -5.15 5.17
CA TYR A 54 -1.98 -4.54 5.62
C TYR A 54 -1.89 -3.07 5.98
N VAL A 55 -0.68 -2.54 6.20
CA VAL A 55 -0.49 -1.12 6.46
C VAL A 55 0.04 -0.52 5.17
N ASP A 56 -0.83 0.17 4.43
CA ASP A 56 -0.39 1.02 3.31
C ASP A 56 0.63 2.01 3.88
N ALA A 57 1.91 1.76 3.63
CA ALA A 57 2.96 2.66 4.05
C ALA A 57 2.66 4.02 3.40
N PRO A 58 2.70 5.15 4.16
CA PRO A 58 2.61 6.47 3.57
C PRO A 58 3.91 6.70 2.78
N GLY A 59 3.90 6.24 1.54
CA GLY A 59 5.03 6.16 0.64
C GLY A 59 4.53 5.60 -0.68
N ASP A 60 3.89 6.47 -1.45
CA ASP A 60 3.66 6.31 -2.88
C ASP A 60 4.77 5.52 -3.58
N GLY A 61 4.44 4.37 -4.17
CA GLY A 61 5.27 3.65 -5.11
C GLY A 61 6.09 2.48 -4.56
N GLY A 62 5.55 1.26 -4.73
CA GLY A 62 6.33 0.04 -4.96
C GLY A 62 7.41 -0.31 -3.94
N GLU A 63 8.27 -1.25 -4.31
CA GLU A 63 9.38 -1.77 -3.50
C GLU A 63 10.44 -0.70 -3.13
N ASP A 64 10.24 0.56 -3.56
CA ASP A 64 11.18 1.67 -3.48
C ASP A 64 10.95 2.59 -2.27
N ALA A 65 9.76 2.57 -1.64
CA ALA A 65 9.47 3.36 -0.43
C ALA A 65 10.22 2.84 0.81
N GLN A 66 10.58 1.55 0.86
CA GLN A 66 11.50 1.03 1.87
C GLN A 66 12.89 1.67 1.76
N THR A 67 13.28 2.03 0.53
CA THR A 67 14.63 2.42 0.16
C THR A 67 14.80 3.95 0.26
N GLN A 68 13.81 4.75 -0.13
CA GLN A 68 14.01 6.19 -0.34
C GLN A 68 14.03 7.08 0.92
N LEU A 69 13.31 6.76 2.00
CA LEU A 69 13.30 7.61 3.20
C LEU A 69 14.54 7.43 4.10
N GLY A 70 15.34 6.38 3.88
CA GLY A 70 16.54 6.10 4.68
C GLY A 70 17.80 6.86 4.26
N PHE A 71 17.94 7.24 2.98
CA PHE A 71 19.25 7.72 2.48
C PHE A 71 19.74 9.00 3.13
N LYS A 72 18.87 9.97 3.40
CA LYS A 72 19.26 11.27 3.95
C LYS A 72 19.63 11.21 5.43
N GLU A 73 19.08 10.25 6.18
CA GLU A 73 19.38 10.03 7.60
C GLU A 73 20.57 9.09 7.77
N LEU A 74 20.78 8.15 6.83
CA LEU A 74 21.97 7.31 6.74
C LEU A 74 23.23 8.13 6.47
N GLU A 75 23.15 9.24 5.72
CA GLU A 75 24.26 10.18 5.50
C GLU A 75 24.79 10.83 6.80
N ALA A 76 23.94 10.94 7.84
CA ALA A 76 24.34 11.45 9.14
C ALA A 76 25.06 10.40 10.01
N LEU A 77 24.93 9.12 9.67
CA LEU A 77 25.63 8.03 10.33
C LEU A 77 26.98 7.84 9.63
N GLY A 78 28.09 8.02 10.35
CA GLY A 78 29.43 7.88 9.76
C GLY A 78 29.76 6.50 9.20
N ASN A 79 28.95 5.47 9.53
CA ASN A 79 29.09 4.06 9.12
C ASN A 79 27.69 3.39 9.01
N PRO A 80 26.88 3.74 8.00
CA PRO A 80 25.47 3.32 7.90
C PRO A 80 25.28 1.80 7.84
N GLU A 81 26.22 1.08 7.23
CA GLU A 81 26.21 -0.39 7.11
C GLU A 81 26.26 -1.10 8.47
N HIS A 82 26.96 -0.54 9.45
CA HIS A 82 27.06 -1.10 10.80
C HIS A 82 25.79 -0.87 11.64
N HIS A 83 24.90 0.02 11.19
CA HIS A 83 23.66 0.37 11.90
C HIS A 83 22.41 -0.20 11.21
N ALA A 84 22.57 -0.94 10.12
CA ALA A 84 21.46 -1.42 9.29
C ALA A 84 20.42 -2.23 10.08
N GLU A 85 20.84 -3.12 10.99
CA GLU A 85 19.92 -3.88 11.85
C GLU A 85 19.16 -3.00 12.85
N GLY A 86 19.86 -2.08 13.51
CA GLY A 86 19.24 -1.15 14.46
C GLY A 86 18.22 -0.22 13.80
N ILE A 87 18.50 0.22 12.57
CA ILE A 87 17.60 1.04 11.77
C ILE A 87 16.35 0.24 11.38
N ARG A 88 16.52 -1.00 10.92
CA ARG A 88 15.37 -1.89 10.62
C ARG A 88 14.50 -2.14 11.85
N ALA A 89 15.11 -2.47 12.99
CA ALA A 89 14.39 -2.69 14.23
C ALA A 89 13.65 -1.42 14.71
N ARG A 90 14.30 -0.26 14.59
CA ARG A 90 13.71 1.03 14.97
C ARG A 90 12.51 1.39 14.09
N ARG A 91 12.65 1.22 12.77
CA ARG A 91 11.55 1.45 11.82
C ARG A 91 10.36 0.55 12.12
N LEU A 92 10.62 -0.74 12.31
CA LEU A 92 9.57 -1.70 12.67
C LEU A 92 8.87 -1.29 13.97
N TYR A 93 9.62 -0.82 14.96
CA TYR A 93 9.05 -0.27 16.20
C TYR A 93 8.17 0.95 15.95
N ASP A 94 8.65 1.95 15.23
CA ASP A 94 7.91 3.19 15.00
C ASP A 94 6.61 2.95 14.21
N GLU A 95 6.67 2.12 13.16
CA GLU A 95 5.50 1.70 12.36
C GLU A 95 4.52 0.86 13.18
N SER A 96 5.02 -0.16 13.90
CA SER A 96 4.19 -1.01 14.74
C SER A 96 3.53 -0.21 15.86
N ARG A 97 4.26 0.73 16.46
CA ARG A 97 3.73 1.60 17.51
C ARG A 97 2.61 2.49 16.98
N ALA A 98 2.82 3.16 15.86
CA ALA A 98 1.81 4.03 15.25
C ALA A 98 0.54 3.24 14.93
N PHE A 99 0.69 2.04 14.36
CA PHE A 99 -0.43 1.14 14.10
C PHE A 99 -1.14 0.69 15.39
N LEU A 100 -0.39 0.19 16.39
CA LEU A 100 -0.96 -0.29 17.65
C LEU A 100 -1.70 0.83 18.42
N GLU A 101 -1.17 2.06 18.39
CA GLU A 101 -1.85 3.23 18.95
C GLU A 101 -3.19 3.52 18.23
N SER A 102 -3.26 3.31 16.91
CA SER A 102 -4.48 3.49 16.11
C SER A 102 -5.61 2.51 16.49
N ILE A 103 -5.26 1.30 16.93
CA ILE A 103 -6.21 0.30 17.45
C ILE A 103 -6.36 0.36 18.98
N HIS A 104 -5.93 1.47 19.58
CA HIS A 104 -5.99 1.76 21.02
C HIS A 104 -5.19 0.80 21.93
N VAL A 105 -4.21 0.08 21.37
CA VAL A 105 -3.23 -0.67 22.16
C VAL A 105 -2.16 0.30 22.65
N LYS A 106 -2.14 0.57 23.95
CA LYS A 106 -1.19 1.49 24.58
C LYS A 106 0.04 0.77 25.13
N HIS A 107 1.12 1.54 25.31
CA HIS A 107 2.36 1.10 25.96
C HIS A 107 3.13 0.00 25.20
N PHE A 108 3.08 0.01 23.87
CA PHE A 108 4.02 -0.77 23.08
C PHE A 108 5.40 -0.11 23.17
N THR A 109 6.40 -0.88 23.60
CA THR A 109 7.77 -0.41 23.85
C THR A 109 8.76 -1.19 23.00
N LEU A 110 9.96 -0.64 22.82
CA LEU A 110 11.02 -1.33 22.09
C LEU A 110 11.43 -2.64 22.81
N ASP A 111 11.28 -2.71 24.13
CA ASP A 111 11.53 -3.92 24.91
C ASP A 111 10.56 -5.05 24.54
N ASP A 112 9.30 -4.72 24.18
CA ASP A 112 8.34 -5.72 23.68
C ASP A 112 8.82 -6.38 22.38
N LEU A 113 9.66 -5.71 21.58
CA LEU A 113 10.25 -6.25 20.35
C LEU A 113 11.57 -6.99 20.60
N LEU A 114 12.45 -6.43 21.44
CA LEU A 114 13.80 -6.97 21.65
C LEU A 114 13.85 -8.06 22.73
N HIS A 115 13.02 -7.94 23.76
CA HIS A 115 12.93 -8.87 24.89
C HIS A 115 11.46 -9.24 25.16
N PRO A 116 10.79 -9.90 24.20
CA PRO A 116 9.36 -10.15 24.29
C PRO A 116 9.00 -11.02 25.51
N HIS A 117 8.18 -10.45 26.40
CA HIS A 117 7.60 -11.21 27.50
C HIS A 117 6.44 -12.09 26.98
N PRO A 118 6.39 -13.42 27.27
CA PRO A 118 5.41 -14.33 26.68
C PRO A 118 3.95 -13.88 26.77
N LEU A 119 3.53 -13.46 27.97
CA LEU A 119 2.17 -12.95 28.19
C LEU A 119 1.85 -11.72 27.32
N ARG A 120 2.84 -10.83 27.17
CA ARG A 120 2.71 -9.57 26.46
C ARG A 120 2.63 -9.81 24.95
N VAL A 121 3.42 -10.74 24.43
CA VAL A 121 3.32 -11.20 23.03
C VAL A 121 1.92 -11.72 22.72
N VAL A 122 1.38 -12.60 23.56
CA VAL A 122 0.04 -13.16 23.33
C VAL A 122 -1.04 -12.07 23.33
N GLN A 123 -0.93 -11.07 24.21
CA GLN A 123 -1.84 -9.91 24.21
C GLN A 123 -1.74 -9.08 22.92
N LEU A 124 -0.52 -8.80 22.45
CA LEU A 124 -0.30 -8.05 21.22
C LEU A 124 -0.80 -8.81 19.99
N LEU A 125 -0.50 -10.11 19.91
CA LEU A 125 -1.01 -10.98 18.83
C LEU A 125 -2.54 -11.09 18.87
N THR A 126 -3.14 -11.17 20.07
CA THR A 126 -4.59 -11.16 20.23
C THR A 126 -5.20 -9.88 19.68
N ALA A 127 -4.64 -8.71 20.01
CA ALA A 127 -5.13 -7.44 19.51
C ALA A 127 -5.01 -7.36 17.97
N LEU A 128 -3.88 -7.82 17.43
CA LEU A 128 -3.63 -7.84 15.99
C LEU A 128 -4.63 -8.74 15.25
N VAL A 129 -4.84 -9.97 15.73
CA VAL A 129 -5.81 -10.91 15.17
C VAL A 129 -7.23 -10.38 15.29
N SER A 130 -7.58 -9.75 16.43
CA SER A 130 -8.90 -9.14 16.62
C SER A 130 -9.16 -8.01 15.62
N PHE A 131 -8.14 -7.19 15.34
CA PHE A 131 -8.20 -6.18 14.29
C PHE A 131 -8.41 -6.80 12.91
N LEU A 132 -7.69 -7.87 12.57
CA LEU A 132 -7.81 -8.53 11.26
C LEU A 132 -9.21 -9.12 11.04
N HIS A 133 -9.79 -9.77 12.06
CA HIS A 133 -11.18 -10.21 12.01
C HIS A 133 -12.13 -9.04 11.79
N HIS A 134 -11.97 -7.94 12.55
CA HIS A 134 -12.79 -6.75 12.39
C HIS A 134 -12.67 -6.15 10.98
N ARG A 135 -11.45 -6.10 10.43
CA ARG A 135 -11.18 -5.64 9.06
C ARG A 135 -11.89 -6.51 8.04
N GLU A 136 -11.81 -7.84 8.16
CA GLU A 136 -12.48 -8.78 7.26
C GLU A 136 -14.01 -8.58 7.29
N ASP A 137 -14.61 -8.51 8.48
CA ASP A 137 -16.04 -8.26 8.66
C ASP A 137 -16.48 -6.94 7.99
N LYS A 138 -15.68 -5.88 8.15
CA LYS A 138 -15.94 -4.59 7.51
C LYS A 138 -15.71 -4.62 6.01
N PHE A 139 -14.71 -5.36 5.54
CA PHE A 139 -14.42 -5.49 4.11
C PHE A 139 -15.58 -6.19 3.39
N CYS A 140 -16.20 -7.21 3.99
CA CYS A 140 -17.40 -7.85 3.44
C CYS A 140 -18.56 -6.86 3.25
N LEU A 141 -18.70 -5.85 4.12
CA LEU A 141 -19.72 -4.80 3.98
C LEU A 141 -19.39 -3.77 2.89
N LEU A 142 -18.09 -3.55 2.63
CA LEU A 142 -17.60 -2.61 1.62
C LEU A 142 -17.49 -3.24 0.23
N HIS A 143 -17.41 -4.58 0.13
CA HIS A 143 -17.39 -5.32 -1.13
C HIS A 143 -18.42 -4.85 -2.16
N PRO A 144 -19.73 -4.69 -1.83
CA PRO A 144 -20.71 -4.22 -2.81
C PRO A 144 -20.45 -2.77 -3.29
N ILE A 145 -19.82 -1.92 -2.48
CA ILE A 145 -19.45 -0.55 -2.87
C ILE A 145 -18.23 -0.58 -3.79
N ALA A 146 -17.25 -1.42 -3.49
CA ALA A 146 -16.07 -1.63 -4.33
C ALA A 146 -16.46 -2.21 -5.70
N ASP A 147 -17.38 -3.17 -5.75
CA ASP A 147 -17.89 -3.73 -7.00
C ASP A 147 -18.63 -2.69 -7.84
N GLN A 148 -19.44 -1.83 -7.21
CA GLN A 148 -20.12 -0.74 -7.89
C GLN A 148 -19.12 0.28 -8.46
N ALA A 149 -18.07 0.61 -7.70
CA ALA A 149 -17.00 1.50 -8.16
C ALA A 149 -16.18 0.87 -9.30
N ALA A 150 -15.94 -0.44 -9.27
CA ALA A 150 -15.25 -1.15 -10.35
C ALA A 150 -16.12 -1.30 -11.62
N GLN A 151 -17.45 -1.37 -11.46
CA GLN A 151 -18.42 -1.38 -12.56
C GLN A 151 -18.67 0.02 -13.15
N GLN A 152 -18.45 1.08 -12.36
CA GLN A 152 -18.25 2.42 -12.86
C GLN A 152 -16.86 2.51 -13.52
N ASP A 153 -16.72 1.81 -14.64
CA ASP A 153 -15.64 2.02 -15.62
C ASP A 153 -15.85 3.44 -16.20
N GLU A 154 -15.57 4.48 -15.41
CA GLU A 154 -15.31 5.81 -15.94
C GLU A 154 -14.17 5.60 -16.93
N PRO A 155 -14.40 5.81 -18.24
CA PRO A 155 -13.36 5.59 -19.22
C PRO A 155 -12.19 6.44 -18.78
N SER A 156 -11.04 5.80 -18.52
CA SER A 156 -9.90 6.55 -18.01
C SER A 156 -9.68 7.76 -18.90
N MET A 157 -9.30 8.90 -18.33
CA MET A 157 -9.06 10.13 -19.10
C MET A 157 -8.18 9.87 -20.34
N ALA A 158 -7.29 8.88 -20.27
CA ALA A 158 -6.50 8.41 -21.40
C ALA A 158 -7.34 7.77 -22.53
N LYS A 159 -8.35 6.94 -22.23
CA LYS A 159 -9.27 6.38 -23.23
C LYS A 159 -10.17 7.45 -23.87
N ILE A 160 -10.64 8.41 -23.06
CA ILE A 160 -11.42 9.56 -23.57
C ILE A 160 -10.55 10.39 -24.52
N ALA A 161 -9.34 10.75 -24.08
CA ALA A 161 -8.39 11.52 -24.90
C ALA A 161 -8.00 10.77 -26.18
N GLN A 162 -7.78 9.46 -26.13
CA GLN A 162 -7.46 8.65 -27.32
C GLN A 162 -8.60 8.66 -28.33
N LYS A 163 -9.85 8.56 -27.86
CA LYS A 163 -11.03 8.66 -28.73
C LYS A 163 -11.11 10.03 -29.40
N GLU A 164 -10.95 11.10 -28.63
CA GLU A 164 -11.04 12.48 -29.12
C GLU A 164 -9.90 12.81 -30.09
N ILE A 165 -8.68 12.31 -29.84
CA ILE A 165 -7.55 12.38 -30.80
C ILE A 165 -7.89 11.64 -32.10
N GLY A 166 -8.48 10.44 -32.02
CA GLY A 166 -8.91 9.67 -33.18
C GLY A 166 -9.96 10.39 -34.01
N ASP A 167 -10.98 10.95 -33.36
CA ASP A 167 -12.06 11.70 -34.01
C ASP A 167 -11.53 12.97 -34.70
N HIS A 168 -10.60 13.70 -34.05
CA HIS A 168 -9.92 14.85 -34.66
C HIS A 168 -9.01 14.48 -35.83
N GLN A 169 -8.31 13.35 -35.76
CA GLN A 169 -7.49 12.86 -36.88
C GLN A 169 -8.34 12.47 -38.08
N PHE A 170 -9.49 11.82 -37.84
CA PHE A 170 -10.43 11.45 -38.89
C PHE A 170 -11.06 12.67 -39.57
N ALA A 171 -11.46 13.69 -38.80
CA ALA A 171 -11.98 14.93 -39.35
C ALA A 171 -10.96 15.63 -40.26
N LYS A 172 -9.69 15.69 -39.84
CA LYS A 172 -8.60 16.24 -40.65
C LYS A 172 -8.42 15.50 -41.97
N GLN A 173 -8.50 14.17 -41.97
CA GLN A 173 -8.38 13.37 -43.20
C GLN A 173 -9.53 13.64 -44.19
N MET A 174 -10.72 13.92 -43.69
CA MET A 174 -11.88 14.25 -44.52
C MET A 174 -11.80 15.66 -45.12
N ASP A 175 -11.23 16.61 -44.38
CA ASP A 175 -11.09 18.00 -44.83
C ASP A 175 -9.89 18.23 -45.75
N GLU A 176 -8.84 17.41 -45.65
CA GLU A 176 -7.62 17.44 -46.45
C GLU A 176 -7.85 17.60 -47.98
N PRO A 177 -8.70 16.81 -48.66
CA PRO A 177 -8.91 16.97 -50.10
C PRO A 177 -9.57 18.30 -50.47
N ILE A 178 -10.42 18.85 -49.60
CA ILE A 178 -11.10 20.14 -49.83
C ILE A 178 -10.10 21.28 -49.64
N VAL A 179 -9.24 21.19 -48.63
CA VAL A 179 -8.16 22.15 -48.38
C VAL A 179 -7.19 22.18 -49.56
N GLN A 180 -6.74 21.04 -50.07
CA GLN A 180 -5.83 20.97 -51.22
C GLN A 180 -6.43 21.59 -52.50
N GLN A 181 -7.74 21.41 -52.74
CA GLN A 181 -8.42 22.04 -53.87
C GLN A 181 -8.50 23.55 -53.72
N LEU A 182 -8.81 24.05 -52.52
CA LEU A 182 -8.83 25.47 -52.20
C LEU A 182 -7.44 26.10 -52.32
N GLU A 183 -6.41 25.44 -51.83
CA GLU A 183 -5.01 25.90 -51.94
C GLU A 183 -4.54 25.98 -53.39
N ALA A 184 -4.85 24.97 -54.22
CA ALA A 184 -4.55 25.01 -55.64
C ALA A 184 -5.30 26.17 -56.35
N TYR A 185 -6.57 26.39 -56.01
CA TYR A 185 -7.35 27.49 -56.55
C TYR A 185 -6.79 28.86 -56.13
N VAL A 186 -6.43 29.05 -54.87
CA VAL A 186 -5.82 30.29 -54.37
C VAL A 186 -4.46 30.53 -55.03
N THR A 187 -3.62 29.49 -55.14
CA THR A 187 -2.28 29.59 -55.74
C THR A 187 -2.36 29.97 -57.22
N SER A 188 -3.28 29.36 -57.98
CA SER A 188 -3.50 29.70 -59.39
C SER A 188 -4.01 31.15 -59.58
N ARG A 189 -4.88 31.65 -58.68
CA ARG A 189 -5.29 33.05 -58.69
C ARG A 189 -4.15 34.01 -58.38
N ILE A 190 -3.29 33.68 -57.42
CA ILE A 190 -2.12 34.49 -57.08
C ILE A 190 -1.13 34.52 -58.25
N GLN A 191 -0.86 33.38 -58.89
CA GLN A 191 0.00 33.32 -60.08
C GLN A 191 -0.57 34.11 -61.26
N CYS A 192 -1.88 34.03 -61.52
CA CYS A 192 -2.52 34.81 -62.58
C CYS A 192 -2.41 36.32 -62.31
N SER A 193 -2.56 36.75 -61.05
CA SER A 193 -2.40 38.15 -60.64
C SER A 193 -0.96 38.67 -60.76
N ILE A 194 0.05 37.79 -60.80
CA ILE A 194 1.47 38.16 -60.94
C ILE A 194 1.87 38.24 -62.44
N CYS A 195 1.16 37.55 -63.33
CA CYS A 195 1.43 37.57 -64.77
C CYS A 195 0.74 38.71 -65.55
N ASP A 196 -0.20 39.43 -64.92
CA ASP A 196 -0.92 40.59 -65.51
C ASP A 196 -0.24 41.95 -65.22
N HIS A 197 1.01 41.94 -64.74
CA HIS A 197 1.89 43.12 -64.59
C HIS A 197 3.18 42.95 -65.39
#